data_AF-A0A0X3XZ99-F1
#
_entry.id   AF-A0A0X3XZ99-F1
#
_cell.length_a   1.000
_cell.length_b   1.000
_cell.length_c   1.000
_cell.angle_alpha   90.00
_cell.angle_beta   90.00
_cell.angle_gamma   90.00
#
_symmetry.space_group_name_H-M   'P 1'
#
loop_
_entity.id
_entity.type
_entity.pdbx_description
1 polymer ?
#
loop_
_entity_poly.entity_id
_entity_poly.type
_entity_poly.pdbx_seq_one_letter_code
_entity_poly.pdbx_strand_id
1 'polypeptide(L)' 'MFEIRVICPPGDADQIAATLAAAFHVGGFRRYPARDGQRMRLYVTAEPHPGPTPALASEDTA' A
#
# COMPACT_ATOMS: atom_id res chain seq x y z
N MET A 1 -2.13 8.34 4.63
CA MET A 1 -2.56 6.98 4.26
C MET A 1 -3.09 7.03 2.84
N PHE A 2 -2.75 6.04 2.01
CA PHE A 2 -3.30 5.89 0.67
C PHE A 2 -3.57 4.41 0.37
N GLU A 3 -4.40 4.14 -0.65
CA GLU A 3 -4.75 2.77 -1.04
C GLU A 3 -4.14 2.42 -2.41
N ILE A 4 -3.48 1.27 -2.50
CA ILE A 4 -2.96 0.71 -3.75
C ILE A 4 -3.96 -0.33 -4.26
N ARG A 5 -4.39 -0.18 -5.51
CA ARG A 5 -5.28 -1.10 -6.19
C ARG A 5 -4.56 -1.79 -7.34
N VAL A 6 -4.45 -3.11 -7.28
CA VAL A 6 -3.84 -3.91 -8.34
C VAL A 6 -4.87 -4.88 -8.91
N ILE A 7 -4.94 -4.99 -10.24
CA ILE A 7 -5.70 -6.02 -10.94
C ILE A 7 -4.70 -6.95 -11.62
N CYS A 8 -4.69 -8.22 -11.26
CA CYS A 8 -3.68 -9.19 -11.69
C CYS A 8 -4.29 -10.58 -11.94
N PRO A 9 -3.63 -11.47 -12.67
CA PRO A 9 -4.00 -12.89 -12.71
C PRO A 9 -4.04 -13.51 -11.30
N PRO A 10 -4.90 -14.52 -11.04
CA PRO A 10 -4.97 -15.15 -9.72
C PRO A 10 -3.64 -15.74 -9.24
N GLY A 11 -2.81 -16.26 -10.16
CA GLY A 11 -1.50 -16.85 -9.84
C GLY A 11 -0.47 -15.85 -9.31
N ASP A 12 -0.62 -14.56 -9.60
CA ASP A 12 0.36 -13.53 -9.24
C ASP A 12 0.01 -12.81 -7.93
N ALA A 13 -1.20 -13.05 -7.39
CA ALA A 13 -1.78 -12.28 -6.30
C ALA A 13 -0.92 -12.32 -5.01
N ASP A 14 -0.34 -13.48 -4.70
CA ASP A 14 0.50 -13.66 -3.51
C ASP A 14 1.87 -12.99 -3.66
N GLN A 15 2.50 -13.13 -4.83
CA GLN A 15 3.79 -12.49 -5.11
C GLN A 15 3.68 -10.96 -5.08
N ILE A 16 2.62 -10.41 -5.67
CA ILE A 16 2.35 -8.96 -5.65
C ILE A 16 2.11 -8.49 -4.23
N ALA A 17 1.31 -9.22 -3.43
CA ALA A 17 1.07 -8.86 -2.04
C ALA A 17 2.36 -8.85 -1.22
N ALA A 18 3.21 -9.87 -1.37
CA ALA A 18 4.51 -9.96 -0.69
C ALA A 18 5.44 -8.81 -1.10
N THR A 19 5.51 -8.48 -2.39
CA THR A 19 6.31 -7.37 -2.90
C THR A 19 5.86 -6.03 -2.31
N LEU A 20 4.55 -5.79 -2.24
CA LEU A 20 4.00 -4.57 -1.67
C LEU A 20 4.23 -4.49 -0.16
N ALA A 21 4.13 -5.61 0.57
CA ALA A 21 4.43 -5.67 2.00
C ALA A 21 5.91 -5.40 2.31
N ALA A 22 6.81 -5.76 1.40
CA ALA A 22 8.24 -5.45 1.54
C ALA A 22 8.56 -3.98 1.23
N ALA A 23 7.79 -3.34 0.34
CA ALA A 23 8.04 -1.96 -0.11
C ALA A 23 7.38 -0.89 0.77
N PHE A 24 6.23 -1.19 1.40
CA PHE A 24 5.43 -0.22 2.14
C PHE A 24 5.14 -0.69 3.56
N HIS A 25 4.96 0.26 4.49
CA HIS A 25 4.26 -0.03 5.73
C HIS A 25 2.78 -0.23 5.42
N VAL A 26 2.29 -1.46 5.58
CA VAL A 26 0.94 -1.85 5.16
C VAL A 26 0.10 -2.23 6.36
N GLY A 27 -1.10 -1.65 6.46
CA GLY A 27 -2.08 -1.97 7.51
C GLY A 27 -2.88 -3.25 7.24
N GLY A 28 -2.89 -3.72 5.99
CA GLY A 28 -3.55 -4.97 5.60
C GLY A 28 -3.85 -5.10 4.12
N PHE A 29 -4.22 -6.33 3.73
CA PHE A 29 -4.58 -6.70 2.36
C PHE A 29 -6.01 -7.22 2.28
N ARG A 30 -6.74 -6.78 1.25
CA ARG A 30 -8.04 -7.37 0.88
C ARG A 30 -7.99 -7.86 -0.56
N ARG A 31 -8.58 -9.02 -0.80
CA ARG A 31 -8.61 -9.68 -2.12
C ARG A 31 -10.03 -9.96 -2.54
N TYR A 32 -10.35 -9.60 -3.77
CA TYR A 32 -11.67 -9.87 -4.36
C TYR A 32 -11.49 -10.29 -5.82
N PRO A 33 -12.37 -11.15 -6.36
CA PRO A 33 -12.47 -11.30 -7.81
C PRO A 33 -12.71 -9.95 -8.48
N ALA A 34 -12.07 -9.72 -9.62
CA ALA A 34 -12.38 -8.62 -10.50
C ALA A 34 -13.76 -8.84 -11.16
N ARG A 35 -14.33 -7.80 -11.76
CA ARG A 35 -15.68 -7.87 -12.35
C ARG A 35 -15.79 -8.90 -13.49
N ASP A 36 -14.68 -9.22 -14.15
CA ASP A 36 -14.61 -10.21 -15.21
C ASP A 36 -14.51 -11.66 -14.71
N GLY A 37 -14.31 -11.88 -13.41
CA GLY A 37 -14.13 -13.19 -12.80
C GLY A 37 -12.82 -13.91 -13.17
N GLN A 38 -11.98 -13.32 -14.02
CA GLN A 38 -10.72 -13.93 -14.50
C GLN A 38 -9.49 -13.39 -13.77
N ARG A 39 -9.61 -12.20 -13.17
CA ARG A 39 -8.51 -11.53 -12.47
C ARG A 39 -8.86 -11.34 -11.00
N MET A 40 -7.83 -11.13 -10.20
CA MET A 40 -7.93 -10.72 -8.81
C MET A 40 -7.72 -9.23 -8.70
N ARG A 41 -8.52 -8.58 -7.85
CA ARG A 41 -8.34 -7.21 -7.41
C ARG A 41 -7.83 -7.21 -5.98
N LEU A 42 -6.63 -6.69 -5.80
CA LEU A 42 -6.00 -6.49 -4.50
C LEU A 42 -6.18 -5.04 -4.06
N TYR A 43 -6.52 -4.87 -2.80
CA TYR A 43 -6.54 -3.59 -2.11
C TYR A 43 -5.54 -3.63 -0.98
N VAL A 44 -4.61 -2.69 -0.98
CA VAL A 44 -3.55 -2.58 0.02
C VAL A 44 -3.62 -1.20 0.63
N THR A 45 -3.77 -1.15 1.95
CA THR A 45 -3.67 0.11 2.69
C THR A 45 -2.20 0.38 2.98
N ALA A 46 -1.64 1.43 2.39
CA ALA A 46 -0.32 1.93 2.72
C ALA A 46 -0.43 3.04 3.77
N GLU A 47 0.27 2.84 4.88
CA GLU A 47 0.33 3.76 6.00
C GLU A 47 1.60 4.61 5.92
N PRO A 48 1.55 5.89 6.34
CA PRO A 48 2.75 6.68 6.51
C PRO A 48 3.67 5.98 7.51
N HIS A 49 4.95 5.85 7.17
CA HIS A 49 5.93 5.47 8.17
C HIS A 49 6.01 6.58 9.23
N PRO A 50 6.03 6.26 10.54
CA PRO A 50 6.33 7.22 11.58
C PRO A 50 7.84 7.54 11.54
N GLY A 51 8.32 8.06 10.40
CA GLY A 51 9.58 8.76 10.37
C GLY A 51 9.48 9.99 11.27
N PRO A 52 10.61 10.56 11.69
CA PRO A 52 10.57 11.77 12.50
C PRO A 52 9.67 12.78 11.80
N THR A 53 8.62 13.23 12.48
CA THR A 53 7.95 14.47 12.09
C THR A 53 9.07 15.46 11.91
N PRO A 54 9.23 16.11 10.74
CA PRO A 54 10.20 17.18 10.61
C PRO A 54 9.85 18.11 11.77
N ALA A 55 10.75 18.24 12.75
CA ALA A 55 10.61 19.26 13.75
C ALA A 55 10.39 20.52 12.93
N LEU A 56 9.21 21.14 13.06
CA LEU A 56 8.93 22.42 12.44
C LEU A 56 10.21 23.20 12.62
N ALA A 57 10.92 23.43 11.51
CA ALA A 57 12.16 24.17 11.54
C ALA A 57 11.81 25.39 12.34
N SER A 58 12.49 25.58 13.46
CA SER A 58 12.26 26.74 14.30
C SER A 58 12.49 27.93 13.37
N GLU A 59 11.41 28.51 12.84
CA GLU A 59 11.40 29.85 12.32
C GLU A 59 11.49 30.73 13.57
N ASP A 60 12.67 30.71 14.16
CA ASP A 60 13.11 31.75 15.06
C ASP A 60 14.35 32.39 14.45
N THR A 61 14.20 33.70 14.28
CA THR A 61 15.23 34.73 14.10
C THR A 61 15.82 34.91 12.68
N ALA A 62 15.34 35.95 12.00
CA ALA A 62 16.11 37.16 11.76
C ALA A 62 15.21 38.38 11.52
#